data_AF-A0A1C5HBS2-F1
#
_entry.id   AF-A0A1C5HBS2-F1
#
_cell.length_a   1.000
_cell.length_b   1.000
_cell.length_c   1.000
_cell.angle_alpha   90.00
_cell.angle_beta   90.00
_cell.angle_gamma   90.00
#
_symmetry.space_group_name_H-M   'P 1'
#
loop_
_entity.id
_entity.type
_entity.pdbx_description
1 polymer ?
#
loop_
_entity_poly.entity_id
_entity_poly.type
_entity_poly.pdbx_seq_one_letter_code
_entity_poly.pdbx_strand_id
1 'polypeptide(L)'
;MAVYRSRNALAGPLGPDGLTTVTLPRTPLGRRGYRPADVDALLHRLTHELRERTRERDRAYAENQRIKNALRTWQSARTAARQGDGI
;
A
#
# COMPACT_ATOMS: atom_id res chain seq x y z
N MET A 1 -2.59 -4.25 13.89
CA MET A 1 -3.07 -4.52 12.51
C MET A 1 -3.50 -5.97 12.43
N ALA A 2 -4.76 -6.23 12.05
CA ALA A 2 -5.20 -7.58 11.77
C ALA A 2 -4.55 -8.04 10.46
N VAL A 3 -3.66 -9.03 10.53
CA VAL A 3 -3.09 -9.65 9.34
C VAL A 3 -4.18 -10.53 8.75
N TYR A 4 -4.64 -10.22 7.55
CA TYR A 4 -5.50 -11.13 6.80
C TYR A 4 -4.75 -12.47 6.62
N ARG A 5 -5.23 -13.52 7.28
CA ARG A 5 -4.71 -14.89 7.14
C ARG A 5 -5.77 -15.76 6.47
N SER A 6 -5.57 -16.05 5.20
CA SER A 6 -6.28 -17.12 4.50
C SER A 6 -5.35 -18.32 4.35
N ARG A 7 -5.89 -19.54 4.45
CA ARG A 7 -5.15 -20.77 4.08
C ARG A 7 -4.77 -20.79 2.60
N ASN A 8 -5.50 -20.03 1.78
CA ASN A 8 -5.25 -19.83 0.36
C ASN A 8 -4.84 -18.37 0.10
N ALA A 9 -4.09 -17.75 1.02
CA ALA A 9 -3.56 -16.42 0.79
C ALA A 9 -2.59 -16.46 -0.39
N LEU A 10 -2.69 -15.46 -1.27
CA LEU A 10 -1.67 -15.22 -2.28
C LEU A 10 -0.33 -15.05 -1.57
N ALA A 11 0.72 -15.68 -2.10
CA ALA A 11 2.05 -15.59 -1.50
C ALA A 11 2.55 -14.15 -1.60
N GLY A 12 2.85 -13.54 -0.45
CA GLY A 12 3.37 -12.18 -0.35
C GLY A 12 2.29 -11.10 -0.11
N PRO A 13 2.70 -9.83 0.06
CA PRO A 13 1.79 -8.72 0.18
C PRO A 13 0.89 -8.63 -1.05
N LEU A 14 -0.39 -8.31 -0.86
CA LEU A 14 -1.28 -7.90 -1.95
C LEU A 14 -0.81 -6.54 -2.48
N GLY A 15 0.23 -6.56 -3.31
CA GLY A 15 0.70 -5.43 -4.08
C GLY A 15 0.11 -5.47 -5.49
N PRO A 16 0.04 -4.32 -6.19
CA PRO A 16 -0.50 -4.27 -7.54
C PRO A 16 0.25 -5.17 -8.52
N ASP A 17 1.57 -5.35 -8.32
CA ASP A 17 2.39 -6.25 -9.15
C ASP A 17 2.14 -7.74 -8.81
N GLY A 18 1.87 -8.04 -7.53
CA GLY A 18 1.54 -9.40 -7.09
C GLY A 18 0.20 -9.91 -7.63
N LEU A 19 -0.78 -9.01 -7.83
CA LEU A 19 -2.06 -9.35 -8.45
C LEU A 19 -1.92 -9.64 -9.95
N THR A 20 -1.01 -8.96 -10.66
CA THR A 20 -0.79 -9.18 -12.09
C THR A 20 -0.06 -10.47 -12.42
N THR A 21 0.72 -11.01 -11.48
CA THR A 21 1.48 -12.26 -11.67
C THR A 21 0.76 -13.47 -11.09
N VAL A 22 -0.45 -13.29 -10.56
CA VAL A 22 -1.18 -14.36 -9.88
C VAL A 22 -1.65 -15.41 -10.87
N THR A 23 -1.31 -16.66 -10.59
CA THR A 23 -1.80 -17.81 -11.36
C THR A 23 -2.83 -18.56 -10.52
N LEU A 24 -4.06 -18.65 -11.04
CA LEU A 24 -5.15 -19.38 -10.39
C LEU A 24 -5.29 -20.75 -11.05
N PRO A 25 -5.25 -21.86 -10.28
CA PRO A 25 -5.38 -23.20 -10.85
C PRO A 25 -6.78 -23.43 -11.40
N ARG A 26 -6.87 -24.16 -12.51
CA ARG A 26 -8.16 -24.63 -13.04
C ARG A 26 -8.77 -25.68 -12.12
N THR A 27 -10.09 -25.71 -12.08
CA THR A 27 -10.85 -26.69 -11.30
C THR A 27 -10.70 -28.09 -11.92
N PRO A 28 -10.64 -29.17 -11.11
CA PRO A 28 -10.61 -30.54 -11.62
C PRO A 28 -11.82 -30.86 -12.52
N LEU A 29 -11.64 -31.84 -13.42
CA LEU A 29 -12.71 -32.36 -14.28
C LEU A 29 -13.96 -32.73 -13.47
N GLY A 30 -15.14 -32.41 -13.99
CA GLY A 30 -16.43 -32.65 -13.32
C GLY A 30 -16.83 -31.61 -12.27
N ARG A 31 -16.00 -30.59 -12.01
CA ARG A 31 -16.35 -29.45 -11.14
C ARG A 31 -16.49 -28.16 -11.94
N ARG A 32 -17.49 -27.34 -11.57
CA ARG A 32 -17.62 -25.98 -12.13
C ARG A 32 -16.59 -25.05 -11.49
N GLY A 33 -15.87 -24.31 -12.34
CA GLY A 33 -14.97 -23.23 -11.96
C GLY A 33 -15.54 -21.86 -12.34
N TYR A 34 -14.89 -20.81 -11.85
CA TYR A 34 -15.12 -19.47 -12.37
C TYR A 34 -14.71 -19.37 -13.83
N ARG A 35 -15.38 -18.49 -14.58
CA ARG A 35 -14.99 -18.17 -15.96
C ARG A 35 -13.66 -17.40 -15.91
N PRO A 36 -12.60 -17.85 -16.60
CA PRO A 36 -11.32 -17.15 -16.59
C PRO A 36 -11.44 -15.67 -16.96
N ALA A 37 -12.18 -15.35 -18.02
CA ALA A 37 -12.36 -13.97 -18.47
C ALA A 37 -12.99 -13.03 -17.41
N ASP A 38 -13.96 -13.52 -16.62
CA ASP A 38 -14.60 -12.73 -15.57
C ASP A 38 -13.62 -12.48 -14.40
N VAL A 39 -12.80 -13.49 -14.08
CA VAL A 39 -11.76 -13.39 -13.06
C VAL A 39 -10.64 -12.45 -13.53
N ASP A 40 -10.21 -12.55 -14.78
CA ASP A 40 -9.19 -11.68 -15.36
C ASP A 40 -9.65 -10.21 -15.37
N ALA A 41 -10.90 -9.95 -15.73
CA ALA A 41 -11.49 -8.61 -15.68
C ALA A 41 -11.54 -8.06 -14.25
N LEU A 42 -11.90 -8.90 -13.26
CA LEU A 42 -11.89 -8.53 -11.86
C LEU A 42 -10.47 -8.21 -11.36
N LEU A 43 -9.49 -9.07 -11.66
CA LEU A 43 -8.09 -8.86 -11.27
C LEU A 43 -7.52 -7.59 -11.89
N HIS A 44 -7.83 -7.31 -13.16
CA HIS A 44 -7.41 -6.07 -13.82
C HIS A 44 -7.95 -4.83 -13.10
N ARG A 45 -9.25 -4.83 -12.78
CA ARG A 45 -9.88 -3.73 -12.03
C ARG A 45 -9.28 -3.58 -10.64
N LEU A 46 -9.09 -4.67 -9.90
CA LEU A 46 -8.51 -4.64 -8.56
C LEU A 46 -7.07 -4.12 -8.58
N THR A 47 -6.26 -4.54 -9.55
CA THR A 47 -4.90 -4.00 -9.71
C THR A 47 -4.94 -2.50 -9.94
N HIS A 48 -5.82 -2.00 -10.81
CA HIS A 48 -5.95 -0.58 -11.08
C HIS A 48 -6.32 0.20 -9.80
N GLU A 49 -7.37 -0.22 -9.09
CA GLU A 49 -7.81 0.44 -7.87
C GLU A 49 -6.73 0.40 -6.77
N LEU A 50 -6.03 -0.74 -6.61
CA LEU A 50 -4.97 -0.87 -5.63
C LEU A 50 -3.75 0.03 -5.95
N ARG A 51 -3.42 0.21 -7.24
CA ARG A 51 -2.39 1.17 -7.67
C ARG A 51 -2.78 2.58 -7.26
N GLU A 52 -4.01 2.99 -7.53
CA GLU A 52 -4.50 4.33 -7.15
C GLU A 52 -4.46 4.53 -5.64
N ARG A 53 -4.98 3.58 -4.86
CA ARG A 53 -4.93 3.67 -3.38
C ARG A 53 -3.51 3.70 -2.83
N THR A 54 -2.59 2.96 -3.43
CA THR A 54 -1.18 2.99 -3.02
C THR A 54 -0.57 4.36 -3.29
N ARG A 55 -0.82 4.94 -4.48
CA ARG A 55 -0.37 6.30 -4.83
C ARG A 55 -0.92 7.36 -3.89
N GLU A 56 -2.21 7.32 -3.57
CA GLU A 56 -2.85 8.23 -2.61
C GLU A 56 -2.17 8.14 -1.24
N ARG A 57 -1.95 6.92 -0.75
CA ARG A 57 -1.29 6.68 0.54
C ARG A 57 0.15 7.19 0.54
N ASP A 58 0.90 6.94 -0.53
CA ASP A 58 2.29 7.36 -0.63
C ASP A 58 2.41 8.90 -0.64
N ARG A 59 1.49 9.60 -1.32
CA ARG A 59 1.38 11.06 -1.26
C ARG A 59 1.09 11.56 0.15
N ALA A 60 0.13 10.94 0.85
CA ALA A 60 -0.22 11.31 2.21
C ALA A 60 0.97 11.11 3.18
N TYR A 61 1.72 10.01 3.02
CA TYR A 61 2.92 9.79 3.82
C TYR A 61 4.03 10.79 3.50
N ALA A 62 4.26 11.10 2.22
CA ALA A 62 5.25 12.10 1.83
C ALA A 62 4.95 13.47 2.44
N GLU A 63 3.69 13.89 2.42
CA GLU A 63 3.27 15.16 3.02
C GLU A 63 3.39 15.14 4.54
N ASN A 64 2.99 14.04 5.18
CA ASN A 64 3.17 13.89 6.62
C ASN A 64 4.65 13.98 7.04
N GLN A 65 5.54 13.38 6.26
CA GLN A 65 6.99 13.47 6.48
C GLN A 65 7.50 14.90 6.27
N ARG A 66 7.02 15.61 5.25
CA ARG A 66 7.35 17.02 5.01
C ARG A 66 6.96 17.89 6.21
N ILE A 67 5.75 17.75 6.71
CA ILE A 67 5.25 18.49 7.87
C ILE A 67 6.09 18.19 9.11
N LYS A 68 6.38 16.91 9.38
CA LYS A 68 7.25 16.50 10.50
C LYS A 68 8.65 17.10 10.41
N ASN A 69 9.22 17.13 9.21
CA ASN A 69 10.54 17.72 8.98
C ASN A 69 10.52 19.23 9.19
N ALA A 70 9.52 19.94 8.68
CA ALA A 70 9.37 21.37 8.89
C ALA A 70 9.21 21.72 10.37
N LEU A 71 8.39 20.95 11.10
CA LEU A 71 8.21 21.12 12.54
C LEU A 71 9.53 20.90 13.29
N ARG A 72 10.27 19.84 12.96
CA ARG A 72 11.57 19.54 13.57
C ARG A 72 12.57 20.68 13.34
N THR A 73 12.67 21.18 12.12
CA THR A 73 13.54 22.31 11.77
C THR A 73 13.18 23.57 12.55
N TRP A 74 11.89 23.89 12.65
CA TRP A 74 11.41 25.03 13.42
C TRP A 74 11.73 24.90 14.93
N GLN A 75 11.51 23.71 15.52
CA GLN A 75 11.83 23.45 16.93
C GLN A 75 13.33 23.62 17.21
N SER A 76 14.20 23.12 16.32
CA SER A 76 15.65 23.29 16.44
C SER A 76 16.05 24.76 16.41
N ALA A 77 15.55 25.54 15.44
CA ALA A 77 15.84 26.97 15.34
C ALA A 77 15.41 27.75 16.60
N ARG A 78 14.22 27.44 17.15
CA ARG A 78 13.71 28.10 18.36
C ARG A 78 14.47 27.74 19.62
N THR A 79 15.00 26.51 19.70
CA THR A 79 15.85 26.08 20.83
C THR A 79 17.20 26.78 20.80
N ALA A 80 17.81 26.91 19.61
CA ALA A 80 19.07 27.62 19.42
C ALA A 80 18.96 29.11 19.78
N ALA A 81 17.87 29.78 19.36
CA ALA A 81 17.62 31.18 19.70
C ALA A 81 17.49 31.40 21.23
N ARG A 82 16.83 30.48 21.95
CA ARG A 82 16.72 30.56 23.42
C ARG A 82 18.04 30.35 24.16
N GLN A 83 18.99 29.60 23.60
CA GLN A 83 20.30 29.39 24.21
C GLN A 83 21.25 30.58 23.97
N GLY A 84 21.00 31.39 22.93
CA GLY A 84 21.77 32.60 22.63
C GLY A 84 21.42 33.82 23.48
N ASP A 85 20.20 33.91 24.02
CA ASP A 85 19.73 35.02 24.88
C ASP A 85 20.15 34.88 26.37
N GLY A 86 20.97 33.88 26.71
CA GLY A 86 21.38 33.56 28.08
C GLY A 86 22.78 34.01 28.49
N ILE A 87 23.42 34.93 27.76
CA ILE A 87 24.78 35.46 28.04
C ILE A 87 24.70 36.95 28.37
#